data_AF-A0A940UJ07-F1
#
_entry.id   AF-A0A940UJ07-F1
#
_cell.length_a   1.000
_cell.length_b   1.000
_cell.length_c   1.000
_cell.angle_alpha   90.00
_cell.angle_beta   90.00
_cell.angle_gamma   90.00
#
_symmetry.space_group_name_H-M   'P 1'
#
loop_
_entity.id
_entity.type
_entity.pdbx_description
1 polymer ?
#
loop_
_entity_poly.entity_id
_entity_poly.type
_entity_poly.pdbx_seq_one_letter_code
_entity_poly.pdbx_strand_id
1 'polypeptide(L)'
;MNRAGKFVTQPAGYKAFIPNPLPPDPPLHYDDELQTLLSQADRALARLDGITTVLPNPDLFIGMYVKKEALLSSQIEGTQASLEGVLEFEADLTPKGDMEGVLEVINYIKAMNHGIQRLKEFPMSLRLIREVHKQLIEGTRGTHRTPGEFRR
;
A
#
# COMPACT_ATOMS: atom_id res chain seq x y z
N MET A 1 -6.62 11.10 26.72
CA MET A 1 -5.58 10.48 25.88
C MET A 1 -5.49 11.26 24.58
N ASN A 2 -4.41 12.02 24.37
CA ASN A 2 -4.24 12.89 23.19
C ASN A 2 -3.01 12.48 22.36
N ARG A 3 -2.65 11.19 22.40
CA ARG A 3 -1.37 10.67 21.88
C ARG A 3 -1.31 10.70 20.35
N ALA A 4 -2.45 10.52 19.67
CA ALA A 4 -2.52 10.50 18.22
C ALA A 4 -2.39 11.89 17.58
N GLY A 5 -2.89 12.94 18.23
CA GLY A 5 -2.99 14.29 17.65
C GLY A 5 -4.26 15.00 18.08
N LYS A 6 -4.48 16.19 17.55
CA LYS A 6 -5.59 17.08 17.94
C LYS A 6 -6.33 17.65 16.74
N PHE A 7 -7.63 17.88 16.88
CA PHE A 7 -8.40 18.65 15.89
C PHE A 7 -8.14 20.14 16.07
N VAL A 8 -7.76 20.82 14.98
CA VAL A 8 -7.51 22.27 14.93
C VAL A 8 -8.47 22.89 13.90
N THR A 9 -9.18 23.95 14.30
CA THR A 9 -10.00 24.75 13.39
C THR A 9 -9.09 25.52 12.43
N GLN A 10 -9.30 25.31 11.14
CA GLN A 10 -8.55 25.97 10.08
C GLN A 10 -9.14 27.35 9.77
N PRO A 11 -8.38 28.28 9.16
CA PRO A 11 -8.87 29.62 8.81
C PRO A 11 -10.16 29.63 7.97
N ALA A 12 -10.38 28.59 7.16
CA ALA A 12 -11.59 28.41 6.35
C ALA A 12 -12.79 27.79 7.10
N GLY A 13 -12.71 27.63 8.43
CA GLY A 13 -13.81 27.21 9.29
C GLY A 13 -14.00 25.69 9.49
N TYR A 14 -13.31 24.85 8.71
CA TYR A 14 -13.34 23.39 8.91
C TYR A 14 -12.35 22.94 9.99
N LYS A 15 -12.57 21.75 10.59
CA LYS A 15 -11.63 21.12 11.53
C LYS A 15 -10.71 20.14 10.81
N ALA A 16 -9.41 20.27 11.00
CA ALA A 16 -8.41 19.31 10.52
C ALA A 16 -7.79 18.55 11.69
N PHE A 17 -7.54 17.24 11.52
CA PHE A 17 -6.77 16.47 12.47
C PHE A 17 -5.27 16.71 12.24
N ILE A 18 -4.57 17.21 13.25
CA ILE A 18 -3.13 17.42 13.23
C ILE A 18 -2.48 16.34 14.09
N PRO A 19 -1.77 15.35 13.49
CA PRO A 19 -1.10 14.32 14.25
C PRO A 19 0.01 14.91 15.11
N ASN A 20 0.28 14.31 16.27
CA ASN A 20 1.46 14.66 17.05
C ASN A 20 2.74 14.20 16.31
N PRO A 21 3.88 14.89 16.51
CA PRO A 21 5.14 14.47 15.89
C PRO A 21 5.55 13.07 16.35
N LEU A 22 6.28 12.38 15.46
CA LEU A 22 6.98 11.14 15.79
C LEU A 22 8.43 11.45 16.20
N PRO A 23 9.05 10.64 17.08
CA PRO A 23 8.47 9.49 17.78
C PRO A 23 7.41 9.91 18.83
N PRO A 24 6.48 9.01 19.20
CA PRO A 24 5.46 9.35 20.18
C PRO A 24 6.08 9.63 21.56
N ASP A 25 5.48 10.57 22.29
CA ASP A 25 5.79 10.88 23.69
C ASP A 25 4.53 10.65 24.56
N PRO A 26 4.56 9.72 25.55
CA PRO A 26 5.68 8.85 25.90
C PRO A 26 5.99 7.82 24.79
N PRO A 27 7.24 7.32 24.76
CA PRO A 27 7.66 6.30 23.79
C PRO A 27 6.81 5.04 23.87
N LEU A 28 6.93 4.18 22.85
CA LEU A 28 6.29 2.87 22.87
C LEU A 28 6.81 2.06 24.06
N HIS A 29 5.88 1.44 24.79
CA HIS A 29 6.22 0.52 25.87
C HIS A 29 6.43 -0.87 25.28
N TYR A 30 7.66 -1.39 25.37
CA TYR A 30 8.02 -2.72 24.89
C TYR A 30 7.87 -3.74 26.02
N ASP A 31 6.64 -4.10 26.35
CA ASP A 31 6.38 -5.18 27.28
C ASP A 31 6.72 -6.56 26.68
N ASP A 32 6.68 -7.57 27.54
CA ASP A 32 7.00 -8.95 27.19
C ASP A 32 6.08 -9.50 26.08
N GLU A 33 4.83 -9.03 26.02
CA GLU A 33 3.87 -9.42 24.97
C GLU A 33 4.29 -8.85 23.62
N LEU A 34 4.56 -7.54 23.53
CA LEU A 34 5.01 -6.91 22.28
C LEU A 34 6.34 -7.50 21.80
N GLN A 35 7.29 -7.74 22.71
CA GLN A 35 8.55 -8.39 22.36
C GLN A 35 8.35 -9.81 21.83
N THR A 36 7.45 -10.58 22.45
CA THR A 36 7.10 -11.93 21.99
C THR A 36 6.48 -11.89 20.59
N LEU A 37 5.54 -10.98 20.35
CA LEU A 37 4.90 -10.81 19.04
C LEU A 37 5.90 -10.38 17.96
N LEU A 38 6.81 -9.45 18.28
CA LEU A 38 7.86 -9.03 17.37
C LEU A 38 8.77 -10.22 16.99
N SER A 39 9.21 -11.00 17.98
CA SER A 39 10.03 -12.20 17.74
C SER A 39 9.31 -13.25 16.89
N GLN A 40 7.99 -13.39 17.03
CA GLN A 40 7.20 -14.31 16.21
C GLN A 40 7.07 -13.80 14.77
N ALA A 41 6.85 -12.49 14.58
CA ALA A 41 6.80 -11.86 13.28
C ALA A 41 8.13 -11.99 12.52
N ASP A 42 9.25 -11.69 13.20
CA ASP A 42 10.60 -11.84 12.62
C ASP A 42 10.87 -13.28 12.18
N ARG A 43 10.50 -14.28 13.00
CA ARG A 43 10.63 -15.70 12.65
C ARG A 43 9.74 -16.10 11.47
N ALA A 44 8.56 -15.51 11.32
CA ALA A 44 7.70 -15.76 10.18
C ALA A 44 8.31 -15.18 8.88
N LEU A 45 8.82 -13.95 8.94
CA LEU A 45 9.49 -13.30 7.82
C LEU A 45 10.77 -14.05 7.41
N ALA A 46 11.60 -14.46 8.37
CA ALA A 46 12.82 -15.23 8.10
C ALA A 46 12.53 -16.59 7.45
N ARG A 47 11.41 -17.24 7.81
CA ARG A 47 10.98 -18.48 7.15
C ARG A 47 10.55 -18.24 5.71
N LEU A 48 9.84 -17.14 5.44
CA LEU A 48 9.46 -16.76 4.09
C LEU A 48 10.71 -16.49 3.24
N ASP A 49 11.64 -15.68 3.74
CA ASP A 49 12.92 -15.38 3.09
C ASP A 49 13.77 -16.64 2.87
N GLY A 50 13.79 -17.55 3.84
CA GLY A 50 14.48 -18.84 3.68
C GLY A 50 13.90 -19.70 2.55
N ILE A 51 12.57 -19.77 2.42
CA ILE A 51 11.92 -20.57 1.37
C ILE A 51 12.18 -20.01 -0.04
N THR A 52 12.28 -18.69 -0.20
CA THR A 52 12.53 -18.10 -1.52
C THR A 52 13.91 -18.48 -2.09
N THR A 53 14.87 -18.86 -1.24
CA THR A 53 16.21 -19.31 -1.67
C THR A 53 16.22 -20.65 -2.41
N VAL A 54 15.19 -21.49 -2.23
CA VAL A 54 15.09 -22.82 -2.86
C VAL A 54 14.09 -22.86 -4.01
N LEU A 55 13.35 -21.76 -4.26
CA LEU A 55 12.39 -21.70 -5.35
C LEU A 55 13.11 -21.54 -6.70
N PRO A 56 12.74 -22.32 -7.73
CA PRO A 56 13.33 -22.19 -9.06
C PRO A 56 13.12 -20.80 -9.69
N ASN A 57 11.98 -20.16 -9.39
CA ASN A 57 11.65 -18.82 -9.82
C ASN A 57 10.81 -18.11 -8.74
N PRO A 58 11.45 -17.37 -7.82
CA PRO A 58 10.76 -16.65 -6.75
C PRO A 58 9.80 -15.59 -7.27
N ASP A 59 10.13 -14.89 -8.35
CA ASP A 59 9.32 -13.81 -8.92
C ASP A 59 7.97 -14.34 -9.43
N LEU A 60 7.97 -15.49 -10.09
CA LEU A 60 6.73 -16.14 -10.55
C LEU A 60 5.84 -16.54 -9.37
N PHE A 61 6.44 -17.11 -8.32
CA PHE A 61 5.70 -17.54 -7.14
C PHE A 61 5.11 -16.36 -6.37
N ILE A 62 5.93 -15.34 -6.08
CA ILE A 62 5.54 -14.14 -5.34
C ILE A 62 4.55 -13.30 -6.15
N GLY A 63 4.66 -13.29 -7.48
CA GLY A 63 3.80 -12.51 -8.36
C GLY A 63 2.30 -12.76 -8.14
N MET A 64 1.90 -14.00 -7.86
CA MET A 64 0.50 -14.32 -7.53
C MET A 64 0.07 -13.80 -6.16
N TYR A 65 0.96 -13.80 -5.17
CA TYR A 65 0.66 -13.26 -3.84
C TYR A 65 0.55 -11.74 -3.87
N VAL A 66 1.40 -11.07 -4.63
CA VAL A 66 1.32 -9.61 -4.86
C VAL A 66 -0.03 -9.24 -5.47
N LYS A 67 -0.48 -9.95 -6.50
CA LYS A 67 -1.80 -9.74 -7.11
C LYS A 67 -2.93 -9.93 -6.10
N LYS A 68 -2.84 -10.99 -5.31
CA LYS A 68 -3.84 -11.30 -4.28
C LYS A 68 -3.88 -10.22 -3.20
N GLU A 69 -2.73 -9.74 -2.76
CA GLU A 69 -2.62 -8.66 -1.76
C GLU A 69 -3.21 -7.36 -2.32
N ALA A 70 -2.82 -6.95 -3.52
CA ALA A 70 -3.35 -5.77 -4.19
C ALA A 70 -4.88 -5.84 -4.33
N LEU A 71 -5.40 -7.00 -4.76
CA LEU A 71 -6.84 -7.25 -4.84
C LEU A 71 -7.54 -7.08 -3.48
N LEU A 72 -7.02 -7.72 -2.43
CA LEU A 72 -7.60 -7.66 -1.09
C LEU A 72 -7.54 -6.23 -0.52
N SER A 73 -6.44 -5.51 -0.77
CA SER A 73 -6.30 -4.12 -0.34
C SER A 73 -7.33 -3.22 -1.04
N SER A 74 -7.48 -3.34 -2.36
CA SER A 74 -8.50 -2.58 -3.11
C SER A 74 -9.93 -2.94 -2.66
N GLN A 75 -10.21 -4.19 -2.30
CA GLN A 75 -11.53 -4.60 -1.79
C GLN A 75 -11.88 -3.92 -0.45
N ILE A 76 -10.90 -3.63 0.41
CA ILE A 76 -11.13 -2.84 1.63
C ILE A 76 -11.60 -1.42 1.28
N GLU A 77 -11.11 -0.86 0.17
CA GLU A 77 -11.50 0.46 -0.35
C GLU A 77 -12.83 0.43 -1.14
N GLY A 78 -13.44 -0.75 -1.29
CA GLY A 78 -14.77 -0.93 -1.89
C GLY A 78 -14.77 -1.42 -3.33
N THR A 79 -13.60 -1.74 -3.90
CA THR A 79 -13.47 -2.33 -5.23
C THR A 79 -14.14 -3.71 -5.29
N GLN A 80 -14.79 -4.05 -6.41
CA GLN A 80 -15.51 -5.34 -6.60
C GLN A 80 -14.81 -6.26 -7.61
N ALA A 81 -13.54 -6.01 -7.89
CA ALA A 81 -12.72 -6.83 -8.77
C ALA A 81 -12.55 -8.26 -8.24
N SER A 82 -12.19 -9.17 -9.13
CA SER A 82 -11.86 -10.57 -8.84
C SER A 82 -10.44 -10.89 -9.30
N LEU A 83 -9.83 -11.93 -8.71
CA LEU A 83 -8.52 -12.39 -9.14
C LEU A 83 -8.55 -12.90 -10.59
N GLU A 84 -9.64 -13.56 -10.98
CA GLU A 84 -9.87 -13.98 -12.37
C GLU A 84 -9.84 -12.78 -13.31
N GLY A 85 -10.57 -11.70 -13.00
CA GLY A 85 -10.58 -10.49 -13.84
C GLY A 85 -9.21 -9.82 -13.97
N VAL A 86 -8.40 -9.83 -12.89
CA VAL A 86 -7.01 -9.34 -12.94
C VAL A 86 -6.15 -10.20 -13.87
N LEU A 87 -6.30 -11.54 -13.80
CA LEU A 87 -5.55 -12.46 -14.66
C LEU A 87 -6.02 -12.42 -16.12
N GLU A 88 -7.33 -12.26 -16.37
CA GLU A 88 -7.90 -12.03 -17.70
C GLU A 88 -7.28 -10.77 -18.32
N PHE A 89 -7.21 -9.67 -17.55
CA PHE A 89 -6.62 -8.41 -18.02
C PHE A 89 -5.14 -8.57 -18.40
N GLU A 90 -4.35 -9.26 -17.58
CA GLU A 90 -2.93 -9.51 -17.89
C GLU A 90 -2.73 -10.40 -19.12
N ALA A 91 -3.71 -11.25 -19.44
CA ALA A 91 -3.69 -12.11 -20.62
C ALA A 91 -4.22 -11.43 -21.89
N ASP A 92 -4.37 -10.10 -21.89
CA ASP A 92 -4.98 -9.31 -22.96
C ASP A 92 -6.42 -9.77 -23.31
N LEU A 93 -7.12 -10.35 -22.33
CA LEU A 93 -8.54 -10.69 -22.42
C LEU A 93 -9.38 -9.58 -21.80
N THR A 94 -10.61 -9.43 -22.28
CA THR A 94 -11.57 -8.49 -21.68
C THR A 94 -12.09 -9.09 -20.36
N PRO A 95 -11.79 -8.48 -19.20
CA PRO A 95 -12.27 -8.99 -17.93
C PRO A 95 -13.79 -8.95 -17.84
N LYS A 96 -14.38 -9.98 -17.26
CA LYS A 96 -15.80 -9.95 -16.91
C LYS A 96 -15.99 -9.26 -15.56
N GLY A 97 -16.82 -8.22 -15.50
CA GLY A 97 -17.21 -7.57 -14.25
C GLY A 97 -16.65 -6.16 -14.07
N ASP A 98 -16.14 -5.86 -12.87
CA ASP A 98 -15.69 -4.53 -12.45
C ASP A 98 -14.33 -4.16 -13.08
N MET A 99 -14.37 -3.69 -14.33
CA MET A 99 -13.17 -3.27 -15.08
C MET A 99 -12.44 -2.10 -14.41
N GLU A 100 -13.18 -1.14 -13.85
CA GLU A 100 -12.57 -0.01 -13.14
C GLU A 100 -11.82 -0.49 -11.90
N GLY A 101 -12.42 -1.41 -11.15
CA GLY A 101 -11.78 -2.08 -10.03
C GLY A 101 -10.55 -2.90 -10.42
N VAL A 102 -10.62 -3.62 -11.53
CA VAL A 102 -9.45 -4.35 -12.06
C VAL A 102 -8.31 -3.39 -12.38
N LEU A 103 -8.60 -2.23 -13.00
CA LEU A 103 -7.60 -1.21 -13.27
C LEU A 103 -6.99 -0.63 -11.97
N GLU A 104 -7.78 -0.44 -10.91
CA GLU A 104 -7.26 -0.03 -9.60
C GLU A 104 -6.26 -1.04 -9.01
N VAL A 105 -6.57 -2.34 -9.10
CA VAL A 105 -5.66 -3.41 -8.65
C VAL A 105 -4.38 -3.43 -9.49
N ILE A 106 -4.50 -3.27 -10.81
CA ILE A 106 -3.33 -3.20 -11.72
C ILE A 106 -2.48 -1.97 -11.40
N ASN A 107 -3.10 -0.82 -11.14
CA ASN A 107 -2.39 0.40 -10.75
C ASN A 107 -1.69 0.25 -9.41
N TYR A 108 -2.30 -0.45 -8.44
CA TYR A 108 -1.66 -0.77 -7.16
C TYR A 108 -0.36 -1.54 -7.38
N ILE A 109 -0.40 -2.62 -8.17
CA ILE A 109 0.78 -3.45 -8.47
C ILE A 109 1.87 -2.62 -9.16
N LYS A 110 1.48 -1.80 -10.16
CA LYS A 110 2.41 -0.89 -10.86
C LYS A 110 3.04 0.11 -9.91
N ALA A 111 2.24 0.78 -9.09
CA ALA A 111 2.69 1.79 -8.13
C ALA A 111 3.64 1.21 -7.07
N MET A 112 3.34 0.00 -6.57
CA MET A 112 4.20 -0.70 -5.62
C MET A 112 5.56 -1.07 -6.26
N ASN A 113 5.54 -1.69 -7.45
CA ASN A 113 6.75 -2.07 -8.16
C ASN A 113 7.61 -0.85 -8.51
N HIS A 114 6.99 0.23 -8.94
CA HIS A 114 7.66 1.51 -9.15
C HIS A 114 8.31 1.99 -7.86
N GLY A 115 7.57 2.02 -6.75
CA GLY A 115 8.09 2.43 -5.45
C GLY A 115 9.34 1.64 -5.01
N ILE A 116 9.26 0.31 -5.10
CA ILE A 116 10.37 -0.60 -4.77
C ILE A 116 11.59 -0.34 -5.66
N GLN A 117 11.38 -0.14 -6.96
CA GLN A 117 12.49 0.13 -7.89
C GLN A 117 13.15 1.48 -7.59
N ARG A 118 12.37 2.52 -7.30
CA ARG A 118 12.88 3.87 -6.97
C ARG A 118 13.65 3.91 -5.65
N LEU A 119 13.31 3.05 -4.69
CA LEU A 119 14.04 2.93 -3.42
C LEU A 119 15.50 2.49 -3.60
N LYS A 120 15.86 1.89 -4.74
CA LYS A 120 17.26 1.57 -5.08
C LYS A 120 18.08 2.82 -5.41
N GLU A 121 17.43 3.93 -5.75
CA GLU A 121 18.07 5.17 -6.17
C GLU A 121 18.12 6.23 -5.07
N PHE A 122 17.06 6.33 -4.25
CA PHE A 122 16.96 7.31 -3.17
C PHE A 122 16.05 6.80 -2.03
N PRO A 123 16.23 7.29 -0.79
CA PRO A 123 15.46 6.81 0.35
C PRO A 123 13.98 7.20 0.27
N MET A 124 13.18 6.58 1.14
CA MET A 124 11.77 6.93 1.31
C MET A 124 11.62 8.42 1.62
N SER A 125 10.78 9.09 0.82
CA SER A 125 10.62 10.53 0.85
C SER A 125 9.23 10.94 0.38
N LEU A 126 8.84 12.19 0.64
CA LEU A 126 7.57 12.74 0.13
C LEU A 126 7.52 12.73 -1.41
N ARG A 127 8.67 12.84 -2.08
CA ARG A 127 8.78 12.67 -3.53
C ARG A 127 8.32 11.27 -3.95
N LEU A 128 8.87 10.23 -3.30
CA LEU A 128 8.50 8.84 -3.60
C LEU A 128 7.00 8.61 -3.39
N ILE A 129 6.47 9.07 -2.26
CA ILE A 129 5.04 8.92 -1.91
C ILE A 129 4.16 9.56 -2.99
N ARG A 130 4.53 10.75 -3.47
CA ARG A 130 3.82 11.44 -4.55
C ARG A 130 3.91 10.71 -5.88
N GLU A 131 5.08 10.17 -6.24
CA GLU A 131 5.26 9.36 -7.45
C GLU A 131 4.36 8.10 -7.42
N VAL A 132 4.36 7.36 -6.30
CA VAL A 132 3.52 6.16 -6.10
C VAL A 132 2.03 6.53 -6.13
N HIS A 133 1.62 7.57 -5.41
CA HIS A 133 0.22 8.02 -5.39
C HIS A 133 -0.28 8.46 -6.77
N LYS A 134 0.58 9.06 -7.59
CA LYS A 134 0.22 9.41 -8.97
C LYS A 134 -0.14 8.17 -9.79
N GLN A 135 0.70 7.13 -9.74
CA GLN A 135 0.46 5.89 -10.48
C GLN A 135 -0.77 5.13 -9.97
N LEU A 136 -1.00 5.14 -8.66
CA LEU A 136 -2.14 4.46 -8.05
C LEU A 136 -3.48 4.99 -8.59
N ILE A 137 -3.59 6.31 -8.81
CA ILE A 137 -4.83 7.00 -9.16
C ILE A 137 -5.00 7.19 -10.69
N GLU A 138 -3.97 6.91 -11.48
CA GLU A 138 -3.96 7.21 -12.91
C GLU A 138 -5.07 6.46 -13.66
N GLY A 139 -6.01 7.20 -14.25
CA GLY A 139 -7.08 6.60 -15.06
C GLY A 139 -8.16 5.85 -14.27
N THR A 140 -8.18 5.98 -12.93
CA THR A 140 -9.19 5.38 -12.05
C THR A 140 -9.94 6.44 -11.25
N ARG A 141 -10.79 6.00 -10.31
CA ARG A 141 -11.56 6.91 -9.45
C ARG A 141 -10.64 7.90 -8.76
N GLY A 142 -10.97 9.18 -8.88
CA GLY A 142 -10.17 10.26 -8.30
C GLY A 142 -9.06 10.81 -9.21
N THR A 143 -8.90 10.30 -10.44
CA THR A 143 -7.92 10.84 -11.41
C THR A 143 -8.07 12.33 -11.70
N HIS A 144 -9.29 12.88 -11.59
CA HIS A 144 -9.58 14.30 -11.79
C HIS A 144 -9.30 15.18 -10.56
N ARG A 145 -8.82 14.59 -9.45
CA ARG A 145 -8.45 15.35 -8.25
C ARG A 145 -7.04 15.90 -8.41
N THR A 146 -6.13 15.55 -7.50
CA THR A 146 -4.75 16.00 -7.54
C THR A 146 -3.80 14.80 -7.40
N PRO A 147 -3.72 13.91 -8.41
CA PRO A 147 -2.82 12.76 -8.40
C PRO A 147 -1.36 13.21 -8.18
N GLY A 148 -0.66 12.54 -7.29
CA GLY A 148 0.72 12.89 -6.92
C GLY A 148 0.91 14.25 -6.23
N GLU A 149 -0.13 14.87 -5.71
CA GLU A 149 -0.04 16.13 -4.93
C GLU A 149 -0.68 15.98 -3.56
N PHE A 150 -0.19 16.75 -2.58
CA PHE A 150 -0.88 16.87 -1.30
C PHE A 150 -2.17 17.67 -1.47
N ARG A 151 -3.20 17.23 -0.76
CA ARG A 151 -4.47 17.94 -0.69
C ARG A 151 -4.25 19.35 -0.13
N ARG A 152 -4.83 20.36 -0.79
CA ARG A 152 -4.82 21.77 -0.37
C ARG A 152 -6.11 22.12 0.35
#